data_AF-A0A3E4Y9C1-F1
#
_entry.id   AF-A0A3E4Y9C1-F1
#
_cell.length_a   1.000
_cell.length_b   1.000
_cell.length_c   1.000
_cell.angle_alpha   90.00
_cell.angle_beta   90.00
_cell.angle_gamma   90.00
#
_symmetry.space_group_name_H-M   'P 1'
#
loop_
_entity.id
_entity.type
_entity.pdbx_description
1 polymer ?
#
loop_
_entity_poly.entity_id
_entity_poly.type
_entity_poly.pdbx_seq_one_letter_code
_entity_poly.pdbx_strand_id
1 'polypeptide(L)' 'MPEENTQITERELDLCGYFVIITSDKMTVKEALHIYKSRDMSEKVFRGDKTYLGDKSLRVHSTESTYSKIFIEFVA' A
#
# COMPACT_ATOMS: atom_id res chain seq x y z
N MET A 1 26.42 -33.70 15.48
CA MET A 1 26.19 -32.32 15.02
C MET A 1 25.08 -32.42 13.99
N PRO A 2 23.93 -31.74 14.15
CA PRO A 2 22.87 -31.79 13.13
C PRO A 2 23.42 -31.18 11.84
N GLU A 3 23.31 -31.89 10.73
CA GLU A 3 23.68 -31.35 9.42
C GLU A 3 22.78 -30.16 9.10
N GLU A 4 23.40 -29.01 8.84
CA GLU A 4 22.71 -27.77 8.51
C GLU A 4 22.04 -27.97 7.13
N ASN A 5 20.71 -27.87 7.08
CA ASN A 5 19.90 -28.27 5.93
C ASN A 5 19.93 -27.18 4.84
N THR A 6 21.12 -27.01 4.26
CA THR A 6 21.55 -25.92 3.36
C THR A 6 20.65 -25.75 2.14
N GLN A 7 20.07 -26.84 1.64
CA GLN A 7 19.15 -26.83 0.48
C GLN A 7 17.87 -26.02 0.73
N ILE A 8 17.38 -26.00 1.97
CA ILE A 8 16.18 -25.23 2.33
C ILE A 8 16.53 -23.74 2.35
N THR A 9 17.69 -23.39 2.93
CA THR A 9 18.18 -22.01 3.01
C THR A 9 18.43 -21.42 1.61
N GLU A 10 19.05 -22.19 0.70
CA GLU A 10 19.26 -21.76 -0.69
C GLU A 10 17.94 -21.52 -1.43
N ARG A 11 16.96 -22.42 -1.27
CA ARG A 11 15.66 -22.27 -1.91
C ARG A 11 14.84 -21.11 -1.34
N GLU A 12 14.97 -20.81 -0.06
CA GLU A 12 14.37 -19.62 0.54
C GLU A 12 15.00 -18.34 0.01
N LEU A 13 16.34 -18.30 -0.11
CA LEU A 13 17.08 -17.17 -0.69
C LEU A 13 16.68 -16.88 -2.14
N ASP A 14 16.50 -17.92 -2.97
CA ASP A 14 16.02 -17.77 -4.35
C ASP A 14 14.61 -17.16 -4.44
N LEU A 15 13.79 -17.33 -3.40
CA LEU A 15 12.44 -16.78 -3.31
C LEU A 15 12.40 -15.42 -2.60
N CYS A 16 13.50 -14.99 -1.98
CA CYS A 16 13.59 -13.70 -1.32
C CYS A 16 13.69 -12.58 -2.35
N GLY A 17 12.61 -11.81 -2.51
CA GLY A 17 12.65 -10.55 -3.24
C GLY A 17 13.42 -9.47 -2.47
N TYR A 18 14.10 -8.58 -3.19
CA TYR A 18 14.70 -7.38 -2.61
C TYR A 18 13.67 -6.25 -2.54
N PHE A 19 13.69 -5.51 -1.44
CA PHE A 19 12.90 -4.30 -1.27
C PHE A 19 13.82 -3.11 -0.97
N VAL A 20 13.66 -2.01 -1.71
CA VAL A 20 14.51 -0.82 -1.62
C VAL A 20 13.63 0.41 -1.42
N ILE A 21 13.98 1.24 -0.42
CA ILE A 21 13.38 2.56 -0.22
C ILE A 21 14.38 3.61 -0.71
N ILE A 22 13.94 4.49 -1.61
CA ILE A 22 14.73 5.61 -2.14
C ILE A 22 14.12 6.91 -1.61
N THR A 23 14.93 7.78 -1.04
CA THR A 23 14.52 9.11 -0.56
C THR A 23 15.56 10.16 -0.93
N SER A 24 15.11 11.37 -1.27
CA SER A 24 15.96 12.54 -1.50
C SER A 24 16.45 13.20 -0.22
N ASP A 25 15.83 12.86 0.90
CA ASP A 25 15.96 13.60 2.14
C ASP A 25 16.97 12.93 3.08
N LYS A 26 17.71 13.75 3.84
CA LYS A 26 18.63 13.23 4.86
C LYS A 26 17.84 12.71 6.05
N MET A 27 17.78 11.40 6.19
CA MET A 27 17.12 10.72 7.31
C MET A 27 17.81 9.39 7.63
N THR A 28 17.51 8.85 8.80
CA THR A 28 17.95 7.51 9.19
C THR A 28 17.11 6.43 8.51
N VAL A 29 17.66 5.20 8.42
CA VAL A 29 16.94 4.04 7.87
C VAL A 29 15.62 3.80 8.61
N LYS A 30 15.60 4.01 9.93
CA LYS A 30 14.41 3.79 10.76
C LYS A 30 13.30 4.79 10.42
N GLU A 31 13.65 6.06 10.20
CA GLU A 31 12.72 7.09 9.79
C GLU A 31 12.17 6.83 8.39
N ALA A 32 13.05 6.50 7.43
CA ALA A 32 12.64 6.12 6.08
C ALA A 32 11.66 4.93 6.08
N LEU A 33 11.96 3.91 6.89
CA LEU A 33 11.08 2.75 7.05
C LEU A 33 9.75 3.12 7.73
N HIS A 34 9.77 4.01 8.72
CA HIS A 34 8.57 4.46 9.41
C HIS A 34 7.64 5.23 8.45
N ILE A 35 8.20 6.15 7.65
CA ILE A 35 7.46 6.90 6.63
C ILE A 35 6.95 5.97 5.53
N TYR A 36 7.76 5.00 5.07
CA TYR A 36 7.28 4.04 4.08
C TYR A 36 6.11 3.19 4.64
N LYS A 37 6.20 2.76 5.89
CA LYS A 37 5.12 2.00 6.54
C LYS A 37 3.85 2.83 6.75
N SER A 38 3.94 4.14 6.94
CA SER A 38 2.75 4.99 7.03
C SER A 38 1.99 5.10 5.71
N ARG A 39 2.58 4.71 4.57
CA ARG A 39 1.87 4.59 3.27
C ARG A 39 0.67 3.63 3.32
N ASP A 40 0.72 2.60 4.18
CA ASP A 40 -0.40 1.67 4.39
C ASP A 40 -1.67 2.40 4.83
N MET A 41 -1.54 3.52 5.55
CA MET A 41 -2.69 4.36 5.90
C MET A 41 -3.36 4.94 4.66
N SER A 42 -2.59 5.39 3.67
CA SER A 42 -3.15 5.88 2.41
C SER A 42 -3.86 4.77 1.65
N GLU A 43 -3.28 3.56 1.55
CA GLU A 43 -3.94 2.41 0.92
C GLU A 43 -5.25 2.01 1.62
N LYS A 44 -5.27 2.07 2.95
CA LYS A 44 -6.49 1.80 3.74
C LYS A 44 -7.57 2.84 3.52
N VAL A 45 -7.23 4.13 3.45
CA VAL A 45 -8.18 5.21 3.13
C VAL A 45 -8.78 4.98 1.75
N PHE A 46 -7.95 4.79 0.71
CA PHE A 46 -8.46 4.53 -0.64
C PHE A 46 -9.29 3.25 -0.76
N ARG A 47 -8.99 2.22 0.03
CA ARG A 47 -9.81 1.01 0.09
C ARG A 47 -11.14 1.25 0.80
N GLY A 48 -11.13 2.07 1.85
CA GLY A 48 -12.33 2.54 2.55
C GLY A 48 -13.26 3.28 1.59
N ASP A 49 -12.74 4.28 0.88
CA ASP A 49 -13.49 5.09 -0.09
C ASP A 49 -14.15 4.23 -1.15
N LYS A 50 -13.43 3.26 -1.74
CA LYS A 50 -14.04 2.35 -2.75
C LYS A 50 -15.17 1.50 -2.17
N THR A 51 -15.01 1.08 -0.92
CA THR A 51 -16.03 0.28 -0.23
C THR A 51 -17.26 1.13 0.07
N TYR A 52 -17.06 2.40 0.45
CA TYR A 52 -18.12 3.32 0.86
C TYR A 52 -18.83 3.99 -0.35
N LEU A 53 -18.09 4.32 -1.41
CA LEU A 53 -18.62 4.71 -2.73
C LEU A 53 -19.51 3.62 -3.35
N GLY A 54 -19.37 2.37 -2.89
CA GLY A 54 -19.96 1.21 -3.49
C GLY A 54 -19.43 1.08 -4.92
N ASP A 55 -18.18 0.60 -5.06
CA ASP A 55 -17.34 0.40 -6.26
C ASP A 55 -18.05 0.05 -7.59
N LYS A 56 -19.31 -0.39 -7.56
CA LYS A 56 -20.13 -0.78 -8.73
C LYS A 56 -21.52 -0.13 -8.83
N SER A 57 -21.90 0.78 -7.94
CA SER A 57 -23.23 1.41 -7.93
C SER A 57 -23.20 2.84 -7.38
N LEU A 58 -22.49 3.74 -8.06
CA LEU A 58 -22.47 5.15 -7.69
C LEU A 58 -23.86 5.83 -7.75
N ARG A 59 -24.85 5.21 -8.41
CA ARG A 59 -26.28 5.62 -8.49
C ARG A 59 -26.47 7.10 -8.81
N VAL A 60 -25.70 7.61 -9.77
CA VAL A 60 -25.80 9.00 -10.22
C VAL A 60 -25.97 9.04 -11.74
N HIS A 61 -26.68 10.06 -12.22
CA HIS A 61 -27.14 10.15 -13.61
C HIS A 61 -26.13 10.82 -14.57
N SER A 62 -25.09 11.49 -14.06
CA SER A 62 -24.06 12.15 -14.89
C SER A 62 -22.65 11.93 -14.35
N THR A 63 -21.65 12.02 -15.25
CA THR A 63 -20.23 11.94 -14.88
C THR A 63 -19.82 13.05 -13.93
N GLU A 64 -20.32 14.27 -14.13
CA GLU A 64 -20.07 15.42 -13.27
C GLU A 64 -20.55 15.17 -11.83
N SER A 65 -21.73 14.58 -11.66
CA SER A 65 -22.24 14.19 -10.34
C SER A 65 -21.41 13.07 -9.68
N THR A 66 -20.82 12.17 -10.46
CA THR A 66 -19.86 11.17 -9.97
C THR A 66 -18.60 11.82 -9.41
N TYR A 67 -18.00 12.76 -10.16
CA TYR A 67 -16.79 13.45 -9.72
C TYR A 67 -17.04 14.25 -8.44
N SER A 68 -18.15 14.96 -8.35
CA SER A 68 -18.53 15.70 -7.14
C SER A 68 -18.72 14.79 -5.93
N LYS A 69 -19.32 13.61 -6.11
CA LYS A 69 -19.52 12.63 -5.04
C LYS A 69 -18.18 12.06 -4.54
N ILE A 70 -17.30 11.66 -5.45
CA ILE A 70 -15.94 11.19 -5.11
C ILE A 70 -15.16 12.28 -4.38
N PHE A 71 -15.27 13.53 -4.84
CA PHE A 71 -14.57 14.65 -4.22
C PHE A 71 -15.03 14.94 -2.79
N ILE A 72 -16.34 14.97 -2.55
CA ILE A 72 -16.88 15.20 -1.19
C ILE A 72 -16.43 14.09 -0.24
N GLU A 73 -16.47 12.84 -0.69
CA GLU A 73 -16.11 11.69 0.13
C GLU A 73 -14.60 11.63 0.44
N PHE A 74 -13.75 12.01 -0.51
CA PHE A 74 -12.31 12.13 -0.28
C PHE A 74 -11.93 13.20 0.76
N VAL A 75 -12.79 14.22 0.95
CA VAL A 75 -12.57 15.32 1.91
C VAL A 75 -13.18 15.03 3.29
N ALA A 76 -14.18 14.15 3.36
CA ALA A 76 -14.94 13.83 4.58
C ALA A 76 -14.20 12.84 5.49
#